data_AF-A0A2H9PLR5-F1
#
_entry.id   AF-A0A2H9PLR5-F1
#
_cell.length_a   1.000
_cell.length_b   1.000
_cell.length_c   1.000
_cell.angle_alpha   90.00
_cell.angle_beta   90.00
_cell.angle_gamma   90.00
#
_symmetry.space_group_name_H-M   'P 1'
#
loop_
_entity.id
_entity.type
_entity.pdbx_description
1 polymer ?
#
loop_
_entity_poly.entity_id
_entity_poly.type
_entity_poly.pdbx_seq_one_letter_code
_entity_poly.pdbx_strand_id
1 'polypeptide(L)'
;MKLTYTTRNNRIKVEIESKAAKDAFKELAEFQEVFDEANCGLCSKDDLQFTVRTVEGNDFYELRCKSCGGKLVFGQHKSGGTLFPKRKQDDGSYKNRGWFKWKPEE
;
A
#
# COMPACT_ATOMS: atom_id res chain seq x y z
N MET A 1 8.44 -10.70 22.65
CA MET A 1 7.05 -10.20 22.73
C MET A 1 6.33 -10.57 21.43
N LYS A 2 5.05 -10.93 21.53
CA LYS A 2 4.23 -11.30 20.38
C LYS A 2 3.08 -10.31 20.28
N LEU A 3 2.93 -9.71 19.10
CA LEU A 3 1.86 -8.77 18.78
C LEU A 3 1.00 -9.37 17.68
N THR A 4 -0.31 -9.20 17.80
CA THR A 4 -1.24 -9.58 16.75
C THR A 4 -1.93 -8.32 16.26
N TYR A 5 -1.80 -8.04 14.97
CA TYR A 5 -2.46 -6.91 14.32
C TYR A 5 -3.42 -7.41 13.26
N THR A 6 -4.56 -6.74 13.13
CA THR A 6 -5.54 -6.97 12.08
C THR A 6 -5.79 -5.64 11.39
N THR A 7 -5.73 -5.63 10.06
CA THR A 7 -5.96 -4.43 9.27
C THR A 7 -7.35 -3.86 9.53
N ARG A 8 -7.54 -2.56 9.32
CA ARG A 8 -8.80 -1.83 9.61
C ARG A 8 -10.00 -2.37 8.84
N ASN A 9 -9.76 -3.01 7.70
CA ASN A 9 -10.78 -3.68 6.89
C ASN A 9 -10.96 -5.18 7.24
N ASN A 10 -10.28 -5.68 8.27
CA ASN A 10 -10.30 -7.06 8.74
C ASN A 10 -9.86 -8.12 7.71
N ARG A 11 -9.12 -7.72 6.67
CA ARG A 11 -8.72 -8.61 5.57
C ARG A 11 -7.42 -9.35 5.81
N ILE A 12 -6.48 -8.73 6.54
CA ILE A 12 -5.15 -9.28 6.76
C ILE A 12 -4.89 -9.27 8.27
N LYS A 13 -4.47 -10.42 8.78
CA LYS A 13 -4.00 -10.60 10.15
C LYS A 13 -2.52 -10.97 10.09
N VAL A 14 -1.71 -10.29 10.89
CA VAL A 14 -0.28 -10.55 11.01
C VAL A 14 0.09 -10.77 12.46
N GLU A 15 1.03 -11.68 12.69
CA GLU A 15 1.67 -11.90 13.99
C GLU A 15 3.11 -11.43 13.89
N ILE A 16 3.49 -10.51 14.78
CA ILE A 16 4.81 -9.90 14.84
C ILE A 16 5.49 -10.41 16.12
N GLU A 17 6.60 -11.13 15.96
CA GLU A 17 7.41 -11.64 17.07
C GLU A 17 8.72 -10.88 17.12
N SER A 18 8.91 -10.10 18.20
CA SER A 18 10.08 -9.24 18.35
C SER A 18 10.68 -9.32 19.76
N LYS A 19 11.97 -9.02 19.89
CA LYS A 19 12.66 -9.05 21.18
C LYS A 19 12.55 -7.73 21.94
N ALA A 20 12.33 -6.62 21.24
CA ALA A 20 12.26 -5.28 21.81
C ALA A 20 11.09 -4.47 21.22
N ALA A 21 10.51 -3.58 22.03
CA ALA A 21 9.39 -2.73 21.61
C ALA A 21 9.74 -1.83 20.41
N LYS A 22 11.00 -1.39 20.30
CA LYS A 22 11.47 -0.55 19.17
C LYS A 22 11.42 -1.30 17.84
N ASP A 23 11.75 -2.58 17.84
CA ASP A 23 11.79 -3.38 16.61
C ASP A 23 10.36 -3.78 16.21
N ALA A 24 9.55 -4.21 17.18
CA ALA A 24 8.11 -4.40 16.99
C ALA A 24 7.41 -3.17 16.40
N PHE A 25 7.75 -1.97 16.86
CA PHE A 25 7.17 -0.72 16.34
C PHE A 25 7.54 -0.50 14.87
N LYS A 26 8.80 -0.75 14.49
CA LYS A 26 9.25 -0.58 13.10
C LYS A 26 8.53 -1.56 12.16
N GLU A 27 8.48 -2.84 12.54
CA GLU A 27 7.81 -3.88 11.74
C GLU A 27 6.31 -3.60 11.60
N LEU A 28 5.65 -3.17 12.68
CA LEU A 28 4.23 -2.80 12.62
C LEU A 28 3.99 -1.55 11.78
N ALA A 29 4.85 -0.54 11.88
CA ALA A 29 4.74 0.69 11.10
C ALA A 29 4.90 0.42 9.60
N GLU A 30 5.89 -0.38 9.22
CA GLU A 30 6.10 -0.81 7.83
C GLU A 30 4.89 -1.62 7.32
N PHE A 31 4.40 -2.55 8.13
CA PHE A 31 3.20 -3.32 7.79
C PHE A 31 1.98 -2.41 7.56
N GLN A 32 1.75 -1.44 8.46
CA GLN A 32 0.64 -0.51 8.35
C GLN A 32 0.74 0.38 7.11
N GLU A 33 1.95 0.80 6.74
CA GLU A 33 2.18 1.65 5.58
C GLU A 33 1.80 0.95 4.25
N VAL A 34 2.05 -0.35 4.15
CA VAL A 34 1.83 -1.13 2.92
C VAL A 34 0.47 -1.84 2.90
N PHE A 35 0.09 -2.46 4.01
CA PHE A 35 -1.02 -3.42 4.05
C PHE A 35 -2.29 -2.88 4.72
N ASP A 36 -2.24 -1.75 5.42
CA ASP A 36 -3.40 -1.20 6.17
C ASP A 36 -4.13 -0.06 5.44
N GLU A 37 -4.12 -0.06 4.11
CA GLU A 37 -4.97 0.81 3.30
C GLU A 37 -6.42 0.27 3.33
N ALA A 38 -7.25 0.89 4.17
CA ALA A 38 -8.60 0.39 4.45
C ALA A 38 -9.56 0.49 3.24
N ASN A 39 -9.46 1.55 2.44
CA ASN A 39 -10.38 1.83 1.35
C ASN A 39 -9.76 2.65 0.21
N CYS A 40 -10.38 2.61 -0.96
CA CYS A 40 -9.96 3.36 -2.13
C CYS A 40 -10.07 4.87 -1.89
N GLY A 41 -9.00 5.62 -2.14
CA GLY A 41 -9.00 7.08 -2.07
C GLY A 41 -9.87 7.81 -3.09
N LEU A 42 -10.50 7.09 -4.04
CA LEU A 42 -11.39 7.68 -5.06
C LEU A 42 -12.87 7.39 -4.83
N CYS A 43 -13.22 6.18 -4.38
CA CYS A 43 -14.62 5.76 -4.24
C CYS A 43 -14.97 5.22 -2.85
N SER A 44 -14.01 5.22 -1.91
CA SER A 44 -14.18 4.81 -0.51
C SER A 44 -14.61 3.36 -0.28
N LYS A 45 -14.64 2.51 -1.32
CA LYS A 45 -14.88 1.06 -1.20
C LYS A 45 -13.61 0.32 -0.79
N ASP A 46 -13.76 -0.80 -0.11
CA ASP A 46 -12.71 -1.65 0.46
C ASP A 46 -12.36 -2.88 -0.42
N ASP A 47 -13.00 -3.00 -1.58
CA ASP A 47 -12.74 -4.01 -2.60
C ASP A 47 -11.43 -3.72 -3.36
N LEU A 48 -10.33 -3.91 -2.64
CA LEU A 48 -8.96 -3.67 -3.06
C LEU A 48 -8.23 -4.98 -3.38
N GLN A 49 -7.33 -4.99 -4.35
CA GLN A 49 -6.50 -6.14 -4.69
C GLN A 49 -5.05 -5.71 -4.86
N PHE A 50 -4.14 -6.37 -4.15
CA PHE A 50 -2.70 -6.23 -4.39
C PHE A 50 -2.35 -6.90 -5.71
N THR A 51 -1.65 -6.17 -6.58
CA THR A 51 -1.26 -6.63 -7.91
C THR A 51 0.21 -6.29 -8.15
N VAL A 52 0.96 -7.25 -8.69
CA VAL A 52 2.34 -7.05 -9.15
C VAL A 52 2.34 -7.15 -10.67
N ARG A 53 2.97 -6.21 -11.34
CA ARG A 53 3.21 -6.24 -12.79
C ARG A 53 4.70 -6.24 -13.02
N THR A 54 5.20 -7.18 -13.82
CA THR A 54 6.60 -7.22 -14.23
C THR A 54 6.71 -6.67 -15.65
N VAL A 55 7.52 -5.63 -15.84
CA VAL A 55 7.78 -5.00 -17.15
C VAL A 55 9.29 -4.86 -17.31
N GLU A 56 9.84 -5.46 -18.37
CA GLU A 56 11.29 -5.42 -18.66
C GLU A 56 12.17 -5.81 -17.46
N GLY A 57 11.73 -6.81 -16.69
CA GLY A 57 12.44 -7.28 -15.49
C GLY A 57 12.27 -6.40 -14.24
N ASN A 58 11.46 -5.34 -14.30
CA ASN A 58 11.14 -4.49 -13.16
C ASN A 58 9.75 -4.80 -12.61
N ASP A 59 9.65 -4.99 -11.30
CA ASP A 59 8.38 -5.22 -10.61
C ASP A 59 7.74 -3.91 -10.16
N PHE A 60 6.46 -3.76 -10.51
CA PHE A 60 5.61 -2.64 -10.13
C PHE A 60 4.52 -3.14 -9.18
N TYR A 61 4.59 -2.67 -7.94
CA TYR A 61 3.67 -3.03 -6.87
C TYR A 61 2.52 -2.01 -6.83
N GLU A 62 1.29 -2.50 -6.99
CA GLU A 62 0.10 -1.66 -7.06
C GLU A 62 -1.02 -2.24 -6.20
N LEU A 63 -1.85 -1.37 -5.61
CA LEU A 63 -3.12 -1.73 -4.99
C LEU A 63 -4.25 -1.21 -5.87
N ARG A 64 -5.08 -2.10 -6.38
CA ARG A 64 -6.15 -1.79 -7.34
C ARG A 64 -7.52 -1.90 -6.71
N CYS A 65 -8.36 -0.90 -6.88
CA CYS A 65 -9.77 -0.96 -6.52
C CYS A 65 -10.55 -1.67 -7.63
N LYS A 66 -11.18 -2.79 -7.30
CA LYS A 66 -12.02 -3.56 -8.24
C LYS A 66 -13.33 -2.86 -8.56
N SER A 67 -13.83 -2.04 -7.65
CA SER A 67 -15.10 -1.34 -7.83
C SER A 67 -15.04 -0.12 -8.77
N CYS A 68 -13.95 0.66 -8.78
CA CYS A 68 -13.85 1.85 -9.64
C CYS A 68 -12.69 1.79 -10.66
N GLY A 69 -11.80 0.80 -10.53
CA GLY A 69 -10.60 0.67 -11.36
C GLY A 69 -9.46 1.62 -10.99
N GLY A 70 -9.59 2.39 -9.91
CA GLY A 70 -8.50 3.22 -9.37
C GLY A 70 -7.34 2.38 -8.86
N LYS A 71 -6.15 2.98 -8.82
CA LYS A 71 -4.94 2.34 -8.30
C LYS A 71 -4.12 3.27 -7.41
N LEU A 72 -3.44 2.67 -6.44
CA LEU A 72 -2.37 3.26 -5.64
C LEU A 72 -1.07 2.53 -5.98
N VAL A 73 -0.02 3.27 -6.36
CA VAL A 73 1.26 2.70 -6.76
C VAL A 73 2.24 2.77 -5.60
N PHE A 74 3.06 1.75 -5.43
CA PHE A 74 4.13 1.69 -4.43
C PHE A 74 5.50 1.88 -5.09
N GLY A 75 6.34 2.68 -4.44
CA GLY A 75 7.78 2.71 -4.67
C GLY A 75 8.47 1.65 -3.83
N GLN A 76 9.72 1.35 -4.21
CA GLN A 76 10.59 0.45 -3.47
C GLN A 76 11.80 1.24 -3.01
N HIS A 77 12.25 1.02 -1.77
CA HIS A 77 13.52 1.58 -1.32
C HIS A 77 14.68 0.87 -2.01
N LYS A 78 15.77 1.59 -2.28
CA LYS A 78 16.97 1.03 -2.93
C LYS A 78 17.60 -0.11 -2.11
N SER A 79 17.41 -0.09 -0.80
CA SER A 79 17.89 -1.08 0.16
C SER A 79 16.80 -1.38 1.19
N GLY A 80 16.90 -2.54 1.85
CA GLY A 80 15.96 -2.96 2.90
C GLY A 80 14.76 -3.76 2.41
N GLY A 81 14.49 -3.82 1.10
CA GLY A 81 13.41 -4.64 0.54
C GLY A 81 12.00 -4.16 0.90
N THR A 82 11.86 -2.90 1.31
CA THR A 82 10.60 -2.35 1.81
C THR A 82 9.90 -1.49 0.75
N LEU A 83 8.57 -1.42 0.84
CA LEU A 83 7.72 -0.66 -0.07
C LEU A 83 7.19 0.59 0.62
N PHE A 84 6.86 1.63 -0.17
CA PHE A 84 6.17 2.82 0.33
C PHE A 84 5.14 3.33 -0.68
N PRO A 85 3.97 3.81 -0.25
CA PRO A 85 2.95 4.32 -1.16
C PRO A 85 3.40 5.65 -1.78
N LYS A 86 3.31 5.77 -3.10
CA LYS A 86 3.54 7.05 -3.80
C LYS A 86 2.32 7.95 -3.65
N ARG A 87 2.33 8.77 -2.59
CA ARG A 87 1.21 9.67 -2.25
C ARG A 87 1.20 10.98 -3.05
N LYS A 88 2.38 11.43 -3.48
CA LYS A 88 2.57 12.63 -4.30
C LYS A 88 2.42 12.27 -5.78
N GLN A 89 1.60 13.03 -6.50
CA GLN A 89 1.42 12.87 -7.95
C GLN A 89 2.54 13.57 -8.73
N ASP A 90 2.59 13.32 -10.05
CA ASP A 90 3.61 13.88 -10.94
C ASP A 90 3.54 15.43 -11.01
N ASP A 91 2.35 16.01 -10.82
CA ASP A 91 2.12 17.47 -10.72
C ASP A 91 2.56 18.06 -9.35
N GLY A 92 3.07 17.21 -8.46
CA GLY A 92 3.50 17.55 -7.11
C GLY A 92 2.40 17.67 -6.07
N SER A 93 1.13 17.44 -6.44
CA SER A 93 -0.01 17.52 -5.54
C SER A 93 -0.23 16.22 -4.74
N TYR A 94 -0.93 16.35 -3.61
CA TYR A 94 -1.33 15.24 -2.74
C TYR A 94 -2.85 14.99 -2.83
N LYS A 95 -3.36 14.72 -4.03
CA LYS A 95 -4.79 14.45 -4.25
C LYS A 95 -5.13 12.99 -3.95
N ASN A 96 -6.34 12.76 -3.42
CA ASN A 96 -6.92 11.43 -3.21
C ASN A 96 -6.02 10.43 -2.47
N ARG A 97 -5.14 10.91 -1.58
CA ARG A 97 -4.13 10.09 -0.88
C ARG A 97 -3.25 9.26 -1.84
N GLY A 98 -2.91 9.81 -3.01
CA GLY A 98 -2.11 9.13 -4.03
C GLY A 98 -2.88 8.19 -4.95
N TRP A 99 -4.18 7.98 -4.72
CA TRP A 99 -4.99 7.17 -5.62
C TRP A 99 -5.29 7.93 -6.91
N PHE A 100 -5.16 7.24 -8.04
CA PHE A 100 -5.51 7.79 -9.34
C PHE A 100 -6.13 6.72 -10.24
N LYS A 101 -6.83 7.17 -11.27
CA LYS A 101 -7.34 6.32 -12.34
C LYS A 101 -6.84 6.92 -13.65
N TRP A 102 -6.06 6.15 -14.39
CA TRP A 102 -5.60 6.59 -15.71
C TRP A 102 -6.82 6.80 -16.61
N LYS A 103 -6.86 7.96 -17.26
CA LYS A 103 -7.77 8.25 -18.36
C LYS A 103 -6.88 8.42 -19.61
N PRO A 104 -7.21 7.78 -20.74
CA PRO A 104 -6.61 8.19 -22.00
C PRO A 104 -6.93 9.67 -22.23
N GLU A 105 -5.96 10.43 -22.72
CA GLU A 105 -6.27 11.72 -23.35
C GLU A 105 -7.13 11.44 -24.59
N GLU A 106 -8.24 12.16 -24.72
CA GLU A 106 -9.13 12.11 -25.89
C GLU A 106 -8.48 12.78 -27.11
#